data_AF-A0A498FEF9-F1
#
_entry.id   AF-A0A498FEF9-F1
#
_cell.length_a   1.000
_cell.length_b   1.000
_cell.length_c   1.000
_cell.angle_alpha   90.00
_cell.angle_beta   90.00
_cell.angle_gamma   90.00
#
_symmetry.space_group_name_H-M   'P 1'
#
loop_
_entity.id
_entity.type
_entity.pdbx_description
1 polymer ?
#
loop_
_entity_poly.entity_id
_entity_poly.type
_entity_poly.pdbx_seq_one_letter_code
_entity_poly.pdbx_strand_id
1 'polypeptide(L)'
;MYRNTTEGVRDELNIDFDLIVARGDDKYLVRAMRPEDRDRGTLEGLIEQIGDLDHSLLLLYDRELESTSVSELGEQDGVEMMYINLQAERLSPISAGYPRSFADFATEEEIRDEIERRFVAAQEAETTESKGDRLEELMAFIFEKAVPDTHVMTPNNRTSTEEIDLQLQNEEEHLPWTQLGAPINVECKNWNESVGVDEIYSVYGKAKMTSPNSKGAILVSWEGVSDCQSGRNADGLLRDMRIQDLDILVLDQDDLSEIVETGDAQAVFERAYTNLYQR
;
A
#
# COMPACT_ATOMS: atom_id res chain seq x y z
N MET A 1 -21.68 -47.38 -24.44
CA MET A 1 -23.03 -46.79 -24.55
C MET A 1 -23.18 -45.90 -23.33
N TYR A 2 -23.25 -44.59 -23.44
CA TYR A 2 -23.75 -43.77 -24.56
C TYR A 2 -22.73 -43.45 -25.67
N ARG A 3 -23.21 -42.76 -26.72
CA ARG A 3 -22.44 -41.89 -27.61
C ARG A 3 -22.76 -40.45 -27.19
N ASN A 4 -21.85 -39.51 -27.44
CA ASN A 4 -22.26 -38.15 -27.78
C ASN A 4 -21.35 -37.62 -28.89
N THR A 5 -21.86 -36.74 -29.75
CA THR A 5 -21.17 -36.26 -30.96
C THR A 5 -21.50 -34.79 -31.21
N THR A 6 -20.48 -33.94 -31.11
CA THR A 6 -20.40 -32.68 -31.84
C THR A 6 -18.94 -32.24 -31.93
N GLU A 7 -18.58 -31.61 -33.04
CA GLU A 7 -17.27 -31.01 -33.25
C GLU A 7 -17.19 -29.63 -32.57
N GLY A 8 -15.98 -29.22 -32.23
CA GLY A 8 -15.69 -27.94 -31.59
C GLY A 8 -14.39 -28.07 -30.80
N VAL A 9 -13.28 -27.61 -31.38
CA VAL A 9 -11.98 -27.63 -30.71
C VAL A 9 -12.03 -26.68 -29.52
N ARG A 10 -12.07 -27.27 -28.33
CA ARG A 10 -11.69 -26.64 -27.07
C ARG A 10 -10.38 -27.30 -26.67
N ASP A 11 -9.26 -26.70 -27.07
CA ASP A 11 -7.99 -27.07 -26.47
C ASP A 11 -8.00 -26.56 -25.01
N GLU A 12 -7.60 -27.44 -24.08
CA GLU A 12 -7.96 -27.34 -22.67
C GLU A 12 -6.90 -26.58 -21.86
N LEU A 13 -7.29 -26.02 -20.71
CA LEU A 13 -6.36 -25.47 -19.70
C LEU A 13 -5.32 -26.53 -19.34
N ASN A 14 -4.03 -26.20 -19.50
CA ASN A 14 -2.96 -27.19 -19.32
C ASN A 14 -2.54 -27.26 -17.85
N ILE A 15 -3.21 -28.14 -17.11
CA ILE A 15 -3.18 -28.27 -15.64
C ILE A 15 -1.80 -28.72 -15.09
N ASP A 16 -0.79 -28.97 -15.94
CA ASP A 16 0.58 -29.23 -15.51
C ASP A 16 1.29 -27.97 -14.96
N PHE A 17 0.84 -26.75 -15.32
CA PHE A 17 1.48 -25.47 -14.94
C PHE A 17 0.52 -24.36 -14.49
N ASP A 18 -0.79 -24.58 -14.58
CA ASP A 18 -1.83 -23.61 -14.21
C ASP A 18 -2.54 -24.03 -12.91
N LEU A 19 -2.50 -23.20 -11.86
CA LEU A 19 -3.33 -23.37 -10.66
C LEU A 19 -4.44 -22.32 -10.60
N ILE A 20 -5.67 -22.75 -10.34
CA ILE A 20 -6.77 -21.88 -9.93
C ILE A 20 -6.90 -22.02 -8.41
N VAL A 21 -6.57 -20.97 -7.68
CA VAL A 21 -6.76 -20.88 -6.22
C VAL A 21 -8.05 -20.12 -5.95
N ALA A 22 -8.97 -20.72 -5.20
CA ALA A 22 -10.25 -20.09 -4.85
C ALA A 22 -10.29 -19.70 -3.36
N ARG A 23 -10.77 -18.49 -3.08
CA ARG A 23 -11.02 -17.92 -1.75
C ARG A 23 -12.29 -17.09 -1.84
N GLY A 24 -13.22 -17.24 -0.89
CA GLY A 24 -14.54 -16.61 -1.03
C GLY A 24 -15.24 -17.10 -2.31
N ASP A 25 -15.74 -16.17 -3.12
CA ASP A 25 -16.24 -16.43 -4.47
C ASP A 25 -15.16 -16.22 -5.57
N ASP A 26 -14.02 -15.63 -5.20
CA ASP A 26 -12.91 -15.22 -6.05
C ASP A 26 -12.06 -16.40 -6.54
N LYS A 27 -11.38 -16.19 -7.68
CA LYS A 27 -10.54 -17.20 -8.33
C LYS A 27 -9.28 -16.53 -8.87
N TYR A 28 -8.14 -16.88 -8.29
CA TYR A 28 -6.84 -16.39 -8.67
C TYR A 28 -6.19 -17.41 -9.60
N LEU A 29 -5.92 -17.03 -10.85
CA LEU A 29 -5.05 -17.83 -11.72
C LEU A 29 -3.60 -17.56 -11.33
N VAL A 30 -2.88 -18.62 -11.02
CA VAL A 30 -1.43 -18.64 -10.86
C VAL A 30 -0.84 -19.40 -12.04
N ARG A 31 -0.06 -18.70 -12.89
CA ARG A 31 0.57 -19.27 -14.08
C ARG A 31 2.09 -19.17 -14.02
N ALA A 32 2.76 -20.25 -14.41
CA ALA A 32 4.21 -20.37 -14.38
C ALA A 32 4.83 -20.18 -15.78
N MET A 33 5.43 -19.01 -16.03
CA MET A 33 5.82 -18.51 -17.37
C MET A 33 7.31 -18.68 -17.72
N ARG A 34 7.57 -19.17 -18.93
CA ARG A 34 8.91 -19.42 -19.49
C ARG A 34 9.55 -18.14 -20.05
N PRO A 35 10.88 -18.10 -20.27
CA PRO A 35 11.54 -17.02 -21.01
C PRO A 35 10.96 -16.77 -22.41
N GLU A 36 10.53 -17.81 -23.10
CA GLU A 36 9.90 -17.76 -24.43
C GLU A 36 8.46 -17.23 -24.43
N ASP A 37 7.73 -17.34 -23.32
CA ASP A 37 6.32 -16.89 -23.19
C ASP A 37 6.20 -15.37 -22.95
N ARG A 38 7.34 -14.66 -22.86
CA ARG A 38 7.41 -13.24 -22.46
C ARG A 38 7.13 -12.25 -23.60
N ASP A 39 6.74 -12.71 -24.79
CA ASP A 39 6.35 -11.82 -25.87
C ASP A 39 4.98 -11.17 -25.60
N ARG A 40 4.84 -9.89 -25.97
CA ARG A 40 3.66 -9.08 -25.65
C ARG A 40 2.36 -9.66 -26.24
N GLY A 41 2.40 -10.26 -27.43
CA GLY A 41 1.22 -10.83 -28.07
C GLY A 41 0.76 -12.14 -27.41
N THR A 42 1.71 -12.95 -26.92
CA THR A 42 1.39 -14.11 -26.08
C THR A 42 0.78 -13.68 -24.75
N LEU A 43 1.35 -12.66 -24.09
CA LEU A 43 0.79 -12.12 -22.83
C LEU A 43 -0.62 -11.55 -23.01
N GLU A 44 -0.84 -10.68 -24.01
CA GLU A 44 -2.15 -10.10 -24.32
C GLU A 44 -3.18 -11.20 -24.66
N GLY A 45 -2.81 -12.18 -25.48
CA GLY A 45 -3.67 -13.30 -25.85
C GLY A 45 -3.98 -14.28 -24.71
N LEU A 46 -3.15 -14.35 -23.66
CA LEU A 46 -3.45 -15.11 -22.45
C LEU A 46 -4.40 -14.33 -21.53
N ILE A 47 -4.26 -13.00 -21.42
CA ILE A 47 -5.18 -12.14 -20.66
C ILE A 47 -6.59 -12.21 -21.27
N GLU A 48 -6.73 -12.10 -22.59
CA GLU A 48 -8.04 -12.24 -23.28
C GLU A 48 -8.74 -13.60 -23.03
N GLN A 49 -7.99 -14.65 -22.71
CA GLN A 49 -8.53 -15.99 -22.43
C GLN A 49 -8.97 -16.20 -20.97
N ILE A 50 -8.50 -15.35 -20.04
CA ILE A 50 -8.75 -15.48 -18.60
C ILE A 50 -10.13 -14.91 -18.23
N GLY A 51 -10.57 -13.84 -18.91
CA GLY A 51 -11.86 -13.19 -18.68
C GLY A 51 -11.84 -12.18 -17.52
N ASP A 52 -13.02 -11.88 -16.97
CA ASP A 52 -13.18 -10.97 -15.82
C ASP A 52 -12.61 -11.61 -14.53
N LEU A 53 -11.30 -11.47 -14.32
CA LEU A 53 -10.63 -11.59 -13.03
C LEU A 53 -9.99 -10.25 -12.68
N ASP A 54 -10.22 -9.73 -11.49
CA ASP A 54 -9.64 -8.45 -11.04
C ASP A 54 -8.11 -8.51 -10.83
N HIS A 55 -7.60 -9.70 -10.50
CA HIS A 55 -6.23 -9.91 -10.04
C HIS A 55 -5.62 -11.18 -10.67
N SER A 56 -4.31 -11.18 -10.92
CA SER A 56 -3.58 -12.35 -11.46
C SER A 56 -2.18 -12.49 -10.86
N LEU A 57 -1.70 -13.74 -10.70
CA LEU A 57 -0.38 -14.04 -10.14
C LEU A 57 0.50 -14.75 -11.18
N LEU A 58 1.73 -14.29 -11.36
CA LEU A 58 2.61 -14.71 -12.44
C LEU A 58 3.97 -15.16 -11.87
N LEU A 59 4.29 -16.45 -11.98
CA LEU A 59 5.59 -16.96 -11.57
C LEU A 59 6.53 -16.86 -12.78
N LEU A 60 7.54 -15.98 -12.74
CA LEU A 60 8.60 -15.93 -13.74
C LEU A 60 9.78 -16.81 -13.30
N TYR A 61 10.48 -17.39 -14.27
CA TYR A 61 11.71 -18.14 -14.00
C TYR A 61 12.75 -17.95 -15.12
N ASP A 62 14.02 -18.11 -14.74
CA ASP A 62 15.17 -17.95 -15.65
C ASP A 62 15.48 -19.19 -16.51
N ARG A 63 14.93 -20.36 -16.15
CA ARG A 63 15.18 -21.67 -16.77
C ARG A 63 13.93 -22.55 -16.77
N GLU A 64 13.78 -23.42 -17.76
CA GLU A 64 12.67 -24.38 -17.83
C GLU A 64 12.60 -25.24 -16.55
N LEU A 65 11.42 -25.30 -15.93
CA LEU A 65 11.17 -26.07 -14.73
C LEU A 65 10.84 -27.53 -15.08
N GLU A 66 11.59 -28.48 -14.53
CA GLU A 66 11.13 -29.87 -14.46
C GLU A 66 9.92 -29.98 -13.53
N SER A 67 9.04 -30.97 -13.76
CA SER A 67 7.73 -31.09 -13.10
C SER A 67 7.84 -31.15 -11.56
N THR A 68 7.60 -30.02 -10.92
CA THR A 68 7.88 -29.75 -9.50
C THR A 68 6.65 -29.09 -8.87
N SER A 69 6.31 -29.39 -7.61
CA SER A 69 5.11 -28.81 -7.01
C SER A 69 5.32 -27.33 -6.67
N VAL A 70 4.26 -26.52 -6.71
CA VAL A 70 4.37 -25.07 -6.43
C VAL A 70 4.90 -24.79 -5.00
N SER A 71 4.66 -25.70 -4.05
CA SER A 71 5.27 -25.69 -2.71
C SER A 71 6.80 -25.82 -2.69
N GLU A 72 7.42 -26.31 -3.76
CA GLU A 72 8.86 -26.51 -3.91
C GLU A 72 9.51 -25.47 -4.84
N LEU A 73 8.72 -24.57 -5.46
CA LEU A 73 9.21 -23.50 -6.35
C LEU A 73 9.60 -22.22 -5.60
N GLY A 74 8.91 -21.92 -4.49
CA GLY A 74 9.11 -20.68 -3.73
C GLY A 74 10.45 -20.54 -3.00
N GLU A 75 11.29 -21.58 -3.00
CA GLU A 75 12.61 -21.61 -2.36
C GLU A 75 13.79 -21.74 -3.35
N GLN A 76 13.56 -21.59 -4.66
CA GLN A 76 14.59 -21.86 -5.69
C GLN A 76 15.28 -20.60 -6.27
N ASP A 77 16.62 -20.59 -6.24
CA ASP A 77 17.47 -19.59 -6.90
C ASP A 77 17.21 -19.56 -8.42
N GLY A 78 16.55 -18.50 -8.90
CA GLY A 78 16.21 -18.27 -10.31
C GLY A 78 14.71 -18.16 -10.62
N VAL A 79 13.85 -18.36 -9.62
CA VAL A 79 12.41 -18.06 -9.69
C VAL A 79 12.16 -16.65 -9.15
N GLU A 80 11.57 -15.78 -9.97
CA GLU A 80 11.14 -14.44 -9.56
C GLU A 80 9.62 -14.37 -9.63
N MET A 81 9.00 -14.03 -8.50
CA MET A 81 7.56 -14.24 -8.30
C MET A 81 6.85 -12.90 -8.34
N MET A 82 5.89 -12.76 -9.27
CA MET A 82 5.26 -11.50 -9.64
C MET A 82 3.75 -11.49 -9.41
N TYR A 83 3.21 -10.30 -9.19
CA TYR A 83 1.80 -9.99 -9.12
C TYR A 83 1.42 -9.03 -10.26
N ILE A 84 0.23 -9.23 -10.84
CA ILE A 84 -0.38 -8.33 -11.82
C ILE A 84 -1.68 -7.81 -11.22
N ASN A 85 -1.72 -6.52 -10.91
CA ASN A 85 -2.99 -5.81 -10.75
C ASN A 85 -3.48 -5.42 -12.16
N LEU A 86 -4.60 -5.98 -12.59
CA LEU A 86 -5.18 -5.73 -13.91
C LEU A 86 -5.92 -4.39 -13.99
N GLN A 87 -6.45 -3.89 -12.87
CA GLN A 87 -7.09 -2.58 -12.81
C GLN A 87 -6.06 -1.43 -12.82
N ALA A 88 -4.91 -1.61 -12.16
CA ALA A 88 -3.81 -0.63 -12.13
C ALA A 88 -2.78 -0.80 -13.26
N GLU A 89 -3.00 -1.72 -14.20
CA GLU A 89 -2.09 -2.11 -15.31
C GLU A 89 -0.62 -2.40 -14.87
N ARG A 90 -0.38 -2.77 -13.59
CA ARG A 90 0.95 -2.84 -12.96
C ARG A 90 1.41 -4.28 -12.68
N LEU A 91 2.66 -4.56 -13.04
CA LEU A 91 3.41 -5.77 -12.72
C LEU A 91 4.43 -5.46 -11.62
N SER A 92 4.27 -6.01 -10.41
CA SER A 92 5.20 -5.85 -9.28
C SER A 92 5.77 -7.21 -8.82
N PRO A 93 7.05 -7.30 -8.40
CA PRO A 93 7.58 -8.49 -7.73
C PRO A 93 7.21 -8.49 -6.24
N ILE A 94 6.89 -9.66 -5.64
CA ILE A 94 6.58 -9.77 -4.16
C ILE A 94 7.86 -9.26 -3.44
N SER A 95 9.07 -9.48 -3.99
CA SER A 95 10.32 -8.99 -3.40
C SER A 95 10.45 -7.46 -3.23
N ALA A 96 9.64 -6.64 -3.91
CA ALA A 96 9.54 -5.19 -3.68
C ALA A 96 8.34 -4.79 -2.80
N GLY A 97 7.25 -5.55 -2.88
CA GLY A 97 6.04 -5.31 -2.11
C GLY A 97 5.07 -6.48 -2.24
N TYR A 98 4.69 -7.10 -1.12
CA TYR A 98 4.15 -8.45 -1.14
C TYR A 98 2.85 -8.64 -0.32
N PRO A 99 1.73 -9.10 -0.92
CA PRO A 99 0.70 -9.82 -0.16
C PRO A 99 1.31 -11.07 0.49
N ARG A 100 1.44 -11.05 1.82
CA ARG A 100 2.22 -12.03 2.59
C ARG A 100 1.46 -13.37 2.69
N SER A 101 1.72 -14.25 1.72
CA SER A 101 1.10 -15.58 1.52
C SER A 101 -0.32 -15.55 0.96
N PHE A 102 -0.85 -16.74 0.63
CA PHE A 102 -2.24 -16.91 0.15
C PHE A 102 -3.32 -16.43 1.14
N ALA A 103 -2.98 -16.10 2.38
CA ALA A 103 -3.88 -15.46 3.35
C ALA A 103 -4.03 -13.94 3.16
N ASP A 104 -3.16 -13.30 2.37
CA ASP A 104 -3.14 -11.85 2.15
C ASP A 104 -3.78 -11.39 0.84
N PHE A 105 -4.32 -12.31 0.03
CA PHE A 105 -5.28 -11.97 -1.03
C PHE A 105 -6.61 -11.54 -0.41
N ALA A 106 -6.68 -10.26 -0.05
CA ALA A 106 -7.93 -9.55 0.21
C ALA A 106 -8.29 -8.75 -1.06
N THR A 107 -9.57 -8.75 -1.45
CA THR A 107 -10.04 -7.93 -2.59
C THR A 107 -10.02 -6.44 -2.25
N GLU A 108 -10.15 -5.57 -3.25
CA GLU A 108 -10.35 -4.11 -3.06
C GLU A 108 -11.68 -3.76 -2.35
N GLU A 109 -12.59 -4.73 -2.19
CA GLU A 109 -13.77 -4.65 -1.34
C GLU A 109 -13.41 -5.06 0.11
N GLU A 110 -12.79 -6.22 0.32
CA GLU A 110 -12.33 -6.67 1.65
C GLU A 110 -11.33 -5.70 2.31
N ILE A 111 -10.45 -5.05 1.54
CA ILE A 111 -9.51 -4.04 2.04
C ILE A 111 -10.28 -2.78 2.48
N ARG A 112 -11.28 -2.35 1.71
CA ARG A 112 -12.09 -1.14 1.98
C ARG A 112 -12.97 -1.31 3.21
N ASP A 113 -13.68 -2.44 3.32
CA ASP A 113 -14.48 -2.81 4.50
C ASP A 113 -13.62 -2.81 5.78
N GLU A 114 -12.38 -3.32 5.68
CA GLU A 114 -11.45 -3.46 6.79
C GLU A 114 -10.72 -2.14 7.12
N ILE A 115 -10.69 -1.16 6.18
CA ILE A 115 -10.37 0.25 6.44
C ILE A 115 -11.57 0.95 7.12
N GLU A 116 -12.80 0.84 6.60
CA GLU A 116 -14.01 1.42 7.20
C GLU A 116 -14.17 0.97 8.66
N ARG A 117 -14.02 -0.33 8.91
CA ARG A 117 -14.10 -0.91 10.26
C ARG A 117 -13.05 -0.33 11.23
N ARG A 118 -11.88 0.09 10.74
CA ARG A 118 -10.87 0.80 11.57
C ARG A 118 -11.16 2.28 11.70
N PHE A 119 -11.64 2.93 10.64
CA PHE A 119 -12.05 4.34 10.67
C PHE A 119 -13.16 4.57 11.70
N VAL A 120 -14.21 3.76 11.69
CA VAL A 120 -15.27 3.77 12.71
C VAL A 120 -14.69 3.50 14.11
N ALA A 121 -13.80 2.52 14.26
CA ALA A 121 -13.18 2.21 15.55
C ALA A 121 -12.24 3.33 16.09
N ALA A 122 -11.66 4.16 15.21
CA ALA A 122 -10.88 5.34 15.58
C ALA A 122 -11.78 6.56 15.92
N GLN A 123 -12.94 6.66 15.27
CA GLN A 123 -13.96 7.69 15.54
C GLN A 123 -14.70 7.43 16.86
N GLU A 124 -15.08 6.19 17.15
CA GLU A 124 -15.82 5.79 18.36
C GLU A 124 -14.94 5.65 19.63
N ALA A 125 -13.62 5.77 19.52
CA ALA A 125 -12.70 5.60 20.65
C ALA A 125 -12.86 6.69 21.72
N GLU A 126 -13.11 6.29 22.99
CA GLU A 126 -13.41 7.23 24.09
C GLU A 126 -12.18 7.82 24.80
N THR A 127 -11.08 7.07 24.92
CA THR A 127 -9.88 7.53 25.67
C THR A 127 -8.77 7.99 24.73
N THR A 128 -7.96 8.97 25.14
CA THR A 128 -6.84 9.49 24.35
C THR A 128 -5.85 8.40 23.93
N GLU A 129 -5.61 7.42 24.80
CA GLU A 129 -4.82 6.21 24.54
C GLU A 129 -5.46 5.40 23.40
N SER A 130 -6.72 4.95 23.57
CA SER A 130 -7.42 4.17 22.53
C SER A 130 -7.63 4.94 21.21
N LYS A 131 -7.70 6.27 21.26
CA LYS A 131 -7.79 7.15 20.09
C LYS A 131 -6.48 7.17 19.30
N GLY A 132 -5.33 7.18 19.96
CA GLY A 132 -4.01 6.99 19.36
C GLY A 132 -3.90 5.60 18.74
N ASP A 133 -4.03 4.55 19.56
CA ASP A 133 -3.93 3.15 19.17
C ASP A 133 -4.72 2.84 17.89
N ARG A 134 -5.98 3.30 17.81
CA ARG A 134 -6.88 3.02 16.67
C ARG A 134 -6.54 3.80 15.42
N LEU A 135 -6.00 5.02 15.56
CA LEU A 135 -5.53 5.79 14.40
C LEU A 135 -4.21 5.19 13.87
N GLU A 136 -3.33 4.72 14.74
CA GLU A 136 -2.11 4.00 14.36
C GLU A 136 -2.44 2.66 13.68
N GLU A 137 -3.35 1.86 14.24
CA GLU A 137 -3.87 0.64 13.61
C GLU A 137 -4.49 0.90 12.21
N LEU A 138 -5.24 2.00 12.06
CA LEU A 138 -5.84 2.44 10.79
C LEU A 138 -4.75 2.78 9.76
N MET A 139 -3.84 3.68 10.12
CA MET A 139 -2.79 4.14 9.21
C MET A 139 -1.84 3.00 8.84
N ALA A 140 -1.44 2.15 9.78
CA ALA A 140 -0.61 0.99 9.51
C ALA A 140 -1.27 0.02 8.51
N PHE A 141 -2.59 -0.16 8.59
CA PHE A 141 -3.33 -0.97 7.61
C PHE A 141 -3.43 -0.28 6.25
N ILE A 142 -3.68 1.04 6.19
CA ILE A 142 -3.70 1.79 4.93
C ILE A 142 -2.34 1.69 4.22
N PHE A 143 -1.21 1.87 4.92
CA PHE A 143 0.11 1.74 4.29
C PHE A 143 0.42 0.31 3.82
N GLU A 144 0.16 -0.72 4.62
CA GLU A 144 0.46 -2.13 4.23
C GLU A 144 -0.55 -2.75 3.24
N LYS A 145 -1.65 -2.06 2.88
CA LYS A 145 -2.73 -2.63 2.02
C LYS A 145 -3.31 -1.74 0.93
N ALA A 146 -3.31 -0.42 1.10
CA ALA A 146 -3.89 0.53 0.13
C ALA A 146 -2.85 1.48 -0.52
N VAL A 147 -1.61 1.49 -0.03
CA VAL A 147 -0.48 2.22 -0.64
C VAL A 147 0.54 1.21 -1.17
N PRO A 148 0.76 1.10 -2.49
CA PRO A 148 1.77 0.22 -3.06
C PRO A 148 3.19 0.52 -2.52
N ASP A 149 4.01 -0.52 -2.44
CA ASP A 149 5.45 -0.49 -2.13
C ASP A 149 5.84 0.36 -0.89
N THR A 150 4.94 0.47 0.09
CA THR A 150 5.22 0.98 1.45
C THR A 150 4.98 -0.09 2.51
N HIS A 151 5.84 -0.14 3.53
CA HIS A 151 5.78 -1.15 4.60
C HIS A 151 6.05 -0.55 5.98
N VAL A 152 5.29 -0.99 6.99
CA VAL A 152 5.45 -0.51 8.36
C VAL A 152 6.62 -1.23 9.02
N MET A 153 7.70 -0.48 9.25
CA MET A 153 8.87 -0.97 9.97
C MET A 153 8.57 -1.07 11.46
N THR A 154 8.97 -2.17 12.09
CA THR A 154 9.02 -2.23 13.57
C THR A 154 10.04 -1.22 14.09
N PRO A 155 9.68 -0.28 14.99
CA PRO A 155 10.60 0.72 15.50
C PRO A 155 11.89 0.12 16.09
N ASN A 156 13.03 0.52 15.53
CA ASN A 156 14.33 -0.03 15.91
C ASN A 156 14.86 0.71 17.16
N ASN A 157 14.33 0.32 18.32
CA ASN A 157 14.44 0.95 19.66
C ASN A 157 15.88 1.06 20.24
N ARG A 158 16.82 1.64 19.49
CA ARG A 158 18.25 1.70 19.82
C ARG A 158 18.83 3.13 19.81
N THR A 159 18.06 4.12 19.37
CA THR A 159 18.37 5.55 19.49
C THR A 159 17.33 6.22 20.37
N SER A 160 17.71 6.59 21.58
CA SER A 160 16.85 7.37 22.48
C SER A 160 16.63 8.78 21.94
N THR A 161 15.37 9.26 21.92
CA THR A 161 14.91 10.33 22.84
C THR A 161 13.38 10.43 22.82
N GLU A 162 12.74 10.21 21.67
CA GLU A 162 11.28 10.31 21.49
C GLU A 162 10.71 9.07 20.81
N GLU A 163 9.41 8.82 21.04
CA GLU A 163 8.63 7.74 20.42
C GLU A 163 8.16 8.19 19.03
N ILE A 164 8.08 7.27 18.07
CA ILE A 164 7.62 7.51 16.70
C ILE A 164 6.48 6.54 16.44
N ASP A 165 5.29 7.08 16.18
CA ASP A 165 4.04 6.32 16.15
C ASP A 165 4.08 5.23 15.05
N LEU A 166 4.43 5.58 13.79
CA LEU A 166 4.82 4.60 12.76
C LEU A 166 6.06 5.07 11.97
N GLN A 167 6.82 4.12 11.43
CA GLN A 167 7.90 4.40 10.48
C GLN A 167 7.75 3.51 9.24
N LEU A 168 7.80 4.12 8.06
CA LEU A 168 7.62 3.42 6.78
C LEU A 168 8.95 3.21 6.07
N GLN A 169 9.19 1.97 5.63
CA GLN A 169 10.01 1.71 4.46
C GLN A 169 9.17 2.10 3.24
N ASN A 170 9.79 2.79 2.29
CA ASN A 170 9.13 3.35 1.13
C ASN A 170 10.00 3.09 -0.10
N GLU A 171 9.46 2.32 -1.05
CA GLU A 171 10.09 1.99 -2.32
C GLU A 171 9.24 2.45 -3.52
N GLU A 172 8.12 3.13 -3.28
CA GLU A 172 7.19 3.61 -4.30
C GLU A 172 7.78 4.77 -5.13
N GLU A 173 7.74 4.63 -6.47
CA GLU A 173 8.35 5.54 -7.44
C GLU A 173 7.42 6.70 -7.87
N HIS A 174 6.16 6.71 -7.45
CA HIS A 174 5.22 7.79 -7.74
C HIS A 174 5.36 9.00 -6.78
N LEU A 175 4.56 10.04 -7.03
CA LEU A 175 4.36 11.13 -6.08
C LEU A 175 3.26 10.73 -5.08
N PRO A 176 3.27 11.22 -3.83
CA PRO A 176 4.29 12.07 -3.21
C PRO A 176 5.55 11.33 -2.75
N TRP A 177 5.52 9.99 -2.74
CA TRP A 177 6.45 9.10 -2.06
C TRP A 177 7.93 9.37 -2.38
N THR A 178 8.27 9.57 -3.65
CA THR A 178 9.64 9.93 -4.09
C THR A 178 10.19 11.24 -3.53
N GLN A 179 9.31 12.18 -3.11
CA GLN A 179 9.73 13.43 -2.48
C GLN A 179 9.87 13.28 -0.96
N LEU A 180 9.02 12.46 -0.32
CA LEU A 180 9.12 12.12 1.11
C LEU A 180 10.36 11.28 1.42
N GLY A 181 10.85 10.50 0.46
CA GLY A 181 12.08 9.71 0.59
C GLY A 181 11.91 8.49 1.50
N ALA A 182 12.99 8.04 2.15
CA ALA A 182 12.95 6.80 2.95
C ALA A 182 13.97 6.79 4.11
N PRO A 183 13.61 6.26 5.29
CA PRO A 183 12.24 5.95 5.71
C PRO A 183 11.43 7.23 5.96
N ILE A 184 10.10 7.10 5.98
CA ILE A 184 9.15 8.17 6.31
C ILE A 184 8.69 7.98 7.75
N ASN A 185 8.74 9.02 8.59
CA ASN A 185 8.08 8.97 9.90
C ASN A 185 6.61 9.38 9.74
N VAL A 186 5.70 8.70 10.45
CA VAL A 186 4.29 9.05 10.56
C VAL A 186 3.95 9.33 12.02
N GLU A 187 3.21 10.40 12.26
CA GLU A 187 2.72 10.82 13.56
C GLU A 187 1.18 10.84 13.54
N CYS A 188 0.54 10.18 14.49
CA CYS A 188 -0.90 10.03 14.61
C CYS A 188 -1.42 10.82 15.82
N LYS A 189 -2.38 11.74 15.60
CA LYS A 189 -2.92 12.64 16.62
C LYS A 189 -4.44 12.72 16.53
N ASN A 190 -5.10 11.72 17.11
CA ASN A 190 -6.55 11.65 17.29
C ASN A 190 -6.96 12.43 18.55
N TRP A 191 -6.96 13.75 18.43
CA TRP A 191 -7.39 14.69 19.49
C TRP A 191 -8.73 15.33 19.11
N ASN A 192 -9.44 15.88 20.09
CA ASN A 192 -10.69 16.61 19.86
C ASN A 192 -10.45 18.11 19.58
N GLU A 193 -9.20 18.50 19.34
CA GLU A 193 -8.73 19.86 19.02
C GLU A 193 -7.62 19.75 17.97
N SER A 194 -7.61 20.67 17.00
CA SER A 194 -6.61 20.74 15.92
C SER A 194 -5.18 20.89 16.45
N VAL A 195 -4.20 20.17 15.90
CA VAL A 195 -2.82 20.18 16.41
C VAL A 195 -2.11 21.51 16.22
N GLY A 196 -1.30 21.88 17.22
CA GLY A 196 -0.54 23.12 17.23
C GLY A 196 0.77 23.06 16.46
N VAL A 197 1.36 24.24 16.22
CA VAL A 197 2.69 24.36 15.58
C VAL A 197 3.82 23.62 16.31
N ASP A 198 3.68 23.39 17.61
CA ASP A 198 4.70 22.72 18.40
C ASP A 198 4.78 21.20 18.05
N GLU A 199 3.67 20.59 17.61
CA GLU A 199 3.64 19.22 17.04
C GLU A 199 4.33 19.17 15.66
N ILE A 200 4.13 20.20 14.82
CA ILE A 200 4.79 20.30 13.51
C ILE A 200 6.33 20.39 13.69
N TYR A 201 6.80 21.09 14.72
CA TYR A 201 8.22 21.09 15.10
C TYR A 201 8.71 19.73 15.61
N SER A 202 7.89 18.99 16.36
CA SER A 202 8.18 17.63 16.81
C SER A 202 8.38 16.68 15.63
N VAL A 203 7.41 16.60 14.72
CA VAL A 203 7.46 15.76 13.51
C VAL A 203 8.68 16.11 12.63
N TYR A 204 8.95 17.39 12.41
CA TYR A 204 10.15 17.85 11.70
C TYR A 204 11.45 17.38 12.37
N GLY A 205 11.53 17.52 13.71
CA GLY A 205 12.68 17.11 14.50
C GLY A 205 12.94 15.61 14.42
N LYS A 206 11.91 14.79 14.64
CA LYS A 206 11.95 13.32 14.50
C LYS A 206 12.45 12.92 13.11
N ALA A 207 11.88 13.48 12.05
CA ALA A 207 12.24 13.11 10.67
C ALA A 207 13.68 13.50 10.30
N LYS A 208 14.14 14.73 10.61
CA LYS A 208 15.54 15.14 10.41
C LYS A 208 16.54 14.32 11.25
N MET A 209 16.10 13.71 12.36
CA MET A 209 16.92 12.83 13.20
C MET A 209 16.94 11.36 12.73
N THR A 210 15.90 10.88 12.06
CA THR A 210 15.80 9.48 11.60
C THR A 210 16.87 9.14 10.55
N SER A 211 16.97 9.92 9.46
CA SER A 211 17.83 9.57 8.31
C SER A 211 18.09 10.78 7.41
N PRO A 212 19.30 10.95 6.82
CA PRO A 212 19.55 11.96 5.79
C PRO A 212 18.78 11.71 4.48
N ASN A 213 18.18 10.53 4.31
CA ASN A 213 17.31 10.19 3.19
C ASN A 213 15.81 10.37 3.53
N SER A 214 15.47 10.69 4.79
CA SER A 214 14.12 11.08 5.20
C SER A 214 13.92 12.56 4.82
N LYS A 215 13.18 12.78 3.74
CA LYS A 215 12.91 14.09 3.14
C LYS A 215 11.49 14.59 3.41
N GLY A 216 10.71 13.81 4.14
CA GLY A 216 9.36 14.17 4.52
C GLY A 216 8.84 13.31 5.66
N ALA A 217 7.68 13.70 6.15
CA ALA A 217 6.96 13.04 7.21
C ALA A 217 5.45 13.19 6.97
N ILE A 218 4.67 12.32 7.59
CA ILE A 218 3.21 12.36 7.52
C ILE A 218 2.67 12.67 8.92
N LEU A 219 1.82 13.68 9.05
CA LEU A 219 1.12 14.06 10.27
C LEU A 219 -0.38 13.85 10.06
N VAL A 220 -0.91 12.78 10.64
CA VAL A 220 -2.32 12.43 10.59
C VAL A 220 -3.01 13.01 11.82
N SER A 221 -3.75 14.09 11.65
CA SER A 221 -4.39 14.84 12.74
C SER A 221 -5.89 14.88 12.52
N TRP A 222 -6.66 14.23 13.40
CA TRP A 222 -8.09 13.97 13.18
C TRP A 222 -8.91 15.26 12.98
N GLU A 223 -8.62 16.30 13.77
CA GLU A 223 -9.23 17.63 13.68
C GLU A 223 -8.34 18.65 12.92
N GLY A 224 -7.42 18.15 12.07
CA GLY A 224 -6.53 18.97 11.23
C GLY A 224 -5.47 19.77 12.00
N VAL A 225 -4.84 20.74 11.32
CA VAL A 225 -3.84 21.67 11.88
C VAL A 225 -4.49 22.98 12.31
N SER A 226 -4.03 23.57 13.42
CA SER A 226 -4.64 24.76 14.00
C SER A 226 -4.47 26.00 13.12
N ASP A 227 -5.59 26.57 12.67
CA ASP A 227 -5.65 27.77 11.83
C ASP A 227 -5.14 29.03 12.58
N CYS A 228 -4.79 30.06 11.81
CA CYS A 228 -3.97 31.21 12.18
C CYS A 228 -4.45 32.10 13.33
N GLN A 229 -5.64 31.85 13.91
CA GLN A 229 -6.21 32.64 15.01
C GLN A 229 -5.45 32.47 16.35
N SER A 230 -4.61 31.44 16.48
CA SER A 230 -3.74 31.21 17.65
C SER A 230 -2.51 32.14 17.70
N GLY A 231 -2.21 32.88 16.62
CA GLY A 231 -1.07 33.81 16.53
C GLY A 231 0.24 33.18 16.06
N ARG A 232 0.27 31.88 15.72
CA ARG A 232 1.33 31.23 14.94
C ARG A 232 0.67 30.44 13.82
N ASN A 233 1.03 30.71 12.57
CA ASN A 233 0.37 30.10 11.41
C ASN A 233 0.95 28.71 11.09
N ALA A 234 0.14 27.65 11.19
CA ALA A 234 0.53 26.29 10.85
C ALA A 234 0.92 26.13 9.37
N ASP A 235 0.14 26.67 8.43
CA ASP A 235 0.44 26.61 7.00
C ASP A 235 1.75 27.33 6.65
N GLY A 236 1.98 28.47 7.29
CA GLY A 236 3.24 29.20 7.18
C GLY A 236 4.43 28.37 7.67
N LEU A 237 4.24 27.59 8.73
CA LEU A 237 5.29 26.72 9.28
C LEU A 237 5.57 25.50 8.39
N LEU A 238 4.53 24.83 7.87
CA LEU A 238 4.67 23.71 6.92
C LEU A 238 5.47 24.17 5.68
N ARG A 239 5.16 25.36 5.17
CA ARG A 239 5.86 26.01 4.08
C ARG A 239 7.32 26.37 4.41
N ASP A 240 7.59 26.85 5.63
CA ASP A 240 8.95 27.12 6.10
C ASP A 240 9.79 25.85 6.32
N MET A 241 9.16 24.70 6.63
CA MET A 241 9.84 23.40 6.69
C MET A 241 10.15 22.83 5.30
N ARG A 242 9.23 22.97 4.35
CA ARG A 242 9.46 22.65 2.94
C ARG A 242 10.59 23.48 2.33
N ILE A 243 10.74 24.74 2.72
CA ILE A 243 11.90 25.59 2.35
C ILE A 243 13.23 25.07 2.96
N GLN A 244 13.17 24.28 4.03
CA GLN A 244 14.31 23.59 4.67
C GLN A 244 14.48 22.13 4.17
N ASP A 245 13.97 21.81 2.99
CA ASP A 245 14.10 20.48 2.35
C ASP A 245 13.50 19.38 3.25
N LEU A 246 12.27 19.62 3.76
CA LEU A 246 11.43 18.59 4.36
C LEU A 246 9.93 18.85 4.13
N ASP A 247 9.27 18.00 3.36
CA ASP A 247 7.83 18.07 3.12
C ASP A 247 7.07 17.35 4.25
N ILE A 248 6.28 18.11 5.03
CA ILE A 248 5.36 17.54 6.03
C ILE A 248 3.98 17.47 5.39
N LEU A 249 3.57 16.25 5.06
CA LEU A 249 2.25 15.94 4.54
C LEU A 249 1.26 15.85 5.69
N VAL A 250 0.13 16.55 5.59
CA VAL A 250 -0.93 16.52 6.62
C VAL A 250 -2.16 15.85 6.03
N LEU A 251 -2.77 14.94 6.80
CA LEU A 251 -4.08 14.34 6.55
C LEU A 251 -4.98 14.54 7.77
N ASP A 252 -6.29 14.63 7.55
CA ASP A 252 -7.31 14.71 8.59
C ASP A 252 -8.46 13.69 8.41
N GLN A 253 -9.51 13.78 9.23
CA GLN A 253 -10.62 12.82 9.17
C GLN A 253 -11.42 12.86 7.87
N ASP A 254 -11.44 14.00 7.15
CA ASP A 254 -12.15 14.13 5.87
C ASP A 254 -11.33 13.45 4.76
N ASP A 255 -10.00 13.62 4.75
CA ASP A 255 -9.09 12.84 3.89
C ASP A 255 -9.24 11.33 4.14
N LEU A 256 -9.30 10.88 5.40
CA LEU A 256 -9.46 9.46 5.75
C LEU A 256 -10.86 8.91 5.38
N SER A 257 -11.92 9.71 5.51
CA SER A 257 -13.27 9.35 5.06
C SER A 257 -13.31 9.17 3.54
N GLU A 258 -12.54 9.96 2.78
CA GLU A 258 -12.46 9.79 1.33
C GLU A 258 -11.74 8.50 0.90
N ILE A 259 -10.73 8.05 1.65
CA ILE A 259 -10.10 6.73 1.43
C ILE A 259 -11.14 5.60 1.63
N VAL A 260 -12.01 5.72 2.64
CA VAL A 260 -13.13 4.78 2.86
C VAL A 260 -14.14 4.82 1.70
N GLU A 261 -14.59 6.02 1.31
CA GLU A 261 -15.63 6.19 0.28
C GLU A 261 -15.16 5.76 -1.12
N THR A 262 -13.91 6.06 -1.48
CA THR A 262 -13.38 5.81 -2.83
C THR A 262 -12.63 4.48 -2.96
N GLY A 263 -11.90 4.07 -1.92
CA GLY A 263 -10.86 3.04 -1.97
C GLY A 263 -9.51 3.54 -2.50
N ASP A 264 -9.40 4.78 -2.99
CA ASP A 264 -8.22 5.33 -3.64
C ASP A 264 -7.37 6.15 -2.66
N ALA A 265 -6.56 5.46 -1.85
CA ALA A 265 -5.61 6.11 -0.95
C ALA A 265 -4.59 6.97 -1.71
N GLN A 266 -4.12 6.51 -2.88
CA GLN A 266 -3.09 7.18 -3.68
C GLN A 266 -3.53 8.58 -4.12
N ALA A 267 -4.75 8.74 -4.63
CA ALA A 267 -5.30 10.04 -5.01
C ALA A 267 -5.41 11.02 -3.83
N VAL A 268 -5.75 10.52 -2.63
CA VAL A 268 -5.79 11.34 -1.41
C VAL A 268 -4.39 11.81 -1.02
N PHE A 269 -3.37 10.94 -1.02
CA PHE A 269 -1.98 11.33 -0.76
C PHE A 269 -1.43 12.31 -1.82
N GLU A 270 -1.73 12.11 -3.11
CA GLU A 270 -1.35 13.05 -4.20
C GLU A 270 -2.02 14.42 -4.05
N ARG A 271 -3.31 14.46 -3.68
CA ARG A 271 -4.03 15.70 -3.40
C ARG A 271 -3.44 16.44 -2.21
N ALA A 272 -3.27 15.76 -1.08
CA ALA A 272 -2.73 16.35 0.13
C ALA A 272 -1.33 16.95 -0.13
N TYR A 273 -0.51 16.27 -0.94
CA TYR A 273 0.80 16.79 -1.36
C TYR A 273 0.69 17.99 -2.29
N THR A 274 -0.22 17.94 -3.27
CA THR A 274 -0.52 19.07 -4.16
C THR A 274 -0.99 20.30 -3.38
N ASN A 275 -1.70 20.11 -2.27
CA ASN A 275 -2.14 21.20 -1.39
C ASN A 275 -0.96 21.90 -0.68
N LEU A 276 0.18 21.23 -0.43
CA LEU A 276 1.42 21.86 0.09
C LEU A 276 2.03 22.90 -0.87
N TYR A 277 1.55 22.96 -2.12
CA TYR A 277 1.98 23.91 -3.15
C TYR A 277 0.96 25.03 -3.38
N GLN A 278 -0.25 24.92 -2.79
CA GLN A 278 -1.31 25.92 -2.89
C GLN A 278 -1.43 26.81 -1.63
N ARG A 279 -0.75 26.44 -0.53
CA ARG A 279 -0.62 27.17 0.73
C ARG A 279 0.59 28.15 0.73
#